data_AF-A0A352KL74-F1
#
_entry.id   AF-A0A352KL74-F1
#
_cell.length_a   1.000
_cell.length_b   1.000
_cell.length_c   1.000
_cell.angle_alpha   90.00
_cell.angle_beta   90.00
_cell.angle_gamma   90.00
#
_symmetry.space_group_name_H-M   'P 1'
#
loop_
_entity.id
_entity.type
_entity.pdbx_description
1 polymer ?
#
loop_
_entity_poly.entity_id
_entity_poly.type
_entity_poly.pdbx_seq_one_letter_code
_entity_poly.pdbx_strand_id
1 'polypeptide(L)' 'IYMPMVPQAAVAMLACARIGAIHSVVFGGFSPEALRSRILDADCSVLITADEGVRGGKRIP' A
#
# COMPACT_ATOMS: atom_id res chain seq x y z
N ILE A 1 0.76 3.42 -0.70
CA ILE A 1 0.41 2.45 0.36
C ILE A 1 0.11 1.10 -0.30
N TYR A 2 0.93 0.10 -0.05
CA TYR A 2 0.77 -1.27 -0.54
C TYR A 2 0.73 -2.20 0.68
N MET A 3 -0.43 -2.32 1.31
CA MET A 3 -0.60 -3.00 2.61
C MET A 3 -1.65 -4.12 2.51
N PRO A 4 -1.53 -5.19 3.32
CA PRO A 4 -2.62 -6.14 3.51
C PRO A 4 -3.78 -5.51 4.31
N MET A 5 -4.87 -6.26 4.45
CA MET A 5 -6.03 -5.85 5.26
C MET A 5 -5.74 -5.95 6.76
N VAL A 6 -5.00 -4.97 7.27
CA VAL A 6 -4.64 -4.82 8.68
C VAL A 6 -4.94 -3.39 9.17
N PRO A 7 -5.15 -3.17 10.48
CA PRO A 7 -5.47 -1.83 11.01
C PRO A 7 -4.44 -0.74 10.64
N GLN A 8 -3.16 -1.11 10.52
CA GLN A 8 -2.07 -0.21 10.15
C GLN A 8 -2.29 0.41 8.76
N ALA A 9 -3.03 -0.23 7.85
CA ALA A 9 -3.37 0.36 6.57
C ALA A 9 -4.26 1.60 6.74
N ALA A 10 -5.26 1.54 7.64
CA ALA A 10 -6.09 2.69 7.98
C ALA A 10 -5.30 3.79 8.69
N VAL A 11 -4.40 3.41 9.60
CA VAL A 11 -3.49 4.35 10.27
C VAL A 11 -2.62 5.08 9.24
N ALA A 12 -2.05 4.37 8.26
CA ALA A 12 -1.23 4.97 7.20
C ALA A 12 -2.03 5.96 6.34
N MET A 13 -3.25 5.61 5.94
CA MET A 13 -4.13 6.52 5.19
C MET A 13 -4.43 7.79 5.98
N LEU A 14 -4.82 7.64 7.26
CA LEU A 14 -5.12 8.78 8.12
C LEU A 14 -3.86 9.60 8.47
N ALA A 15 -2.68 8.99 8.57
CA ALA A 15 -1.43 9.69 8.78
C ALA A 15 -1.06 10.56 7.58
N CYS A 16 -1.22 10.05 6.36
CA CYS A 16 -1.06 10.85 5.14
C CYS A 16 -2.04 12.03 5.12
N ALA A 17 -3.34 11.76 5.36
CA ALA A 17 -4.36 12.80 5.41
C ALA A 17 -4.06 13.87 6.48
N ARG A 18 -3.54 13.46 7.64
CA ARG A 18 -3.19 14.35 8.76
C ARG A 18 -2.14 15.39 8.39
N ILE A 19 -1.19 15.05 7.52
CA ILE A 19 -0.11 15.96 7.08
C ILE A 19 -0.42 16.62 5.72
N GLY A 20 -1.62 16.41 5.17
CA GLY A 20 -1.99 16.91 3.85
C GLY A 20 -1.33 16.16 2.68
N ALA A 21 -0.75 14.99 2.90
CA ALA A 21 -0.20 14.16 1.84
C ALA A 21 -1.30 13.37 1.12
N ILE A 22 -1.21 13.28 -0.21
CA ILE A 22 -2.10 12.46 -1.02
C ILE A 22 -1.62 11.01 -0.97
N HIS A 23 -2.45 10.11 -0.45
CA HIS A 23 -2.11 8.69 -0.40
C HIS A 23 -2.61 7.94 -1.65
N SER A 24 -1.69 7.40 -2.44
CA SER A 24 -2.00 6.43 -3.50
C SER A 24 -2.05 5.02 -2.92
N VAL A 25 -3.23 4.39 -2.88
CA VAL A 25 -3.43 3.05 -2.31
C VAL A 25 -3.48 2.00 -3.43
N VAL A 26 -2.66 0.96 -3.32
CA VAL A 26 -2.56 -0.12 -4.30
C VAL A 26 -2.94 -1.44 -3.66
N PHE A 27 -3.79 -2.22 -4.34
CA PHE A 27 -4.24 -3.52 -3.84
C PHE A 27 -3.09 -4.54 -3.78
N GLY A 28 -2.94 -5.20 -2.62
CA GLY A 28 -1.91 -6.22 -2.34
C GLY A 28 -1.93 -7.49 -3.19
N GLY A 29 -2.83 -7.60 -4.18
CA GLY A 29 -2.88 -8.74 -5.11
C GLY A 29 -2.48 -8.38 -6.54
N PHE A 30 -1.98 -7.17 -6.77
CA PHE A 30 -1.48 -6.76 -8.07
C PHE A 30 -0.02 -7.20 -8.30
N SER A 31 0.36 -7.36 -9.56
CA SER A 31 1.72 -7.73 -9.93
C SER A 31 2.72 -6.59 -9.60
N PRO A 32 4.01 -6.91 -9.49
CA PRO A 32 5.05 -5.90 -9.30
C PRO A 32 5.04 -4.80 -10.36
N GLU A 33 4.73 -5.12 -11.63
CA GLU A 33 4.62 -4.15 -12.72
C GLU A 33 3.46 -3.18 -12.51
N ALA A 34 2.31 -3.70 -12.06
CA ALA A 34 1.14 -2.90 -11.74
C ALA A 34 1.34 -2.01 -10.51
N LEU A 35 2.16 -2.44 -9.54
CA LEU A 35 2.60 -1.59 -8.43
C LEU A 35 3.55 -0.50 -8.93
N ARG A 36 4.58 -0.88 -9.69
CA ARG A 36 5.57 0.06 -10.25
C ARG A 36 4.92 1.16 -11.06
N SER A 37 3.98 0.82 -11.95
CA SER A 37 3.32 1.81 -12.81
C SER A 37 2.58 2.86 -11.98
N ARG A 38 1.91 2.47 -10.90
CA ARG A 38 1.18 3.39 -10.01
C ARG A 38 2.11 4.27 -9.17
N ILE A 39 3.28 3.75 -8.76
CA ILE A 39 4.29 4.53 -8.04
C ILE A 39 4.84 5.64 -8.95
N LEU A 40 5.16 5.31 -10.21
CA LEU A 40 5.70 6.25 -11.18
C LEU A 40 4.67 7.28 -11.65
N ASP A 41 3.43 6.83 -11.93
CA ASP A 41 2.35 7.70 -12.40
C ASP A 41 1.94 8.74 -11.34
N ALA A 42 1.94 8.35 -10.06
CA ALA A 42 1.62 9.25 -8.95
C ALA A 42 2.85 10.00 -8.37
N ASP A 43 4.02 9.91 -9.02
CA ASP A 43 5.30 10.50 -8.58
C ASP A 43 5.58 10.30 -7.07
N CYS A 44 5.36 9.08 -6.59
CA CYS A 44 5.47 8.75 -5.17
C CYS A 44 6.93 8.65 -4.72
N SER A 45 7.30 9.40 -3.68
CA SER A 45 8.64 9.36 -3.08
C SER A 45 8.78 8.38 -1.91
N VAL A 46 7.67 7.90 -1.35
CA VAL A 46 7.64 7.01 -0.16
C VAL A 46 6.67 5.85 -0.39
N LEU A 47 7.09 4.65 0.01
CA LEU A 47 6.27 3.44 0.01
C LEU A 47 6.09 2.92 1.44
N ILE A 48 4.82 2.77 1.86
CA ILE A 48 4.44 2.07 3.10
C ILE A 48 3.94 0.68 2.69
N THR A 49 4.58 -0.36 3.22
CA THR A 49 4.32 -1.78 2.89
C THR A 49 4.45 -2.69 4.11
N ALA A 50 4.02 -3.94 3.97
CA ALA A 50 4.28 -5.04 4.89
C ALA A 50 5.29 -6.04 4.30
N ASP A 51 5.81 -6.91 5.17
CA ASP A 51 6.65 -8.06 4.82
C ASP A 51 5.87 -9.19 4.14
N GLU A 52 4.65 -9.47 4.61
CA GLU A 52 3.72 -10.41 3.99
C GLU A 52 2.25 -10.01 4.27
N GLY A 53 1.34 -10.48 3.41
CA GLY A 53 -0.09 -10.49 3.67
C GLY A 53 -0.60 -11.88 4.02
N VAL A 54 -1.51 -12.00 4.99
CA VAL A 54 -2.21 -13.27 5.26
C VAL A 54 -3.68 -13.12 4.87
N ARG A 55 -4.12 -13.89 3.87
CA ARG A 55 -5.52 -13.87 3.38
C ARG A 55 -6.02 -15.29 3.13
N GLY A 56 -7.12 -15.66 3.77
CA GLY A 56 -7.68 -17.02 3.66
C GLY A 56 -6.72 -18.11 4.15
N GLY A 57 -5.93 -17.82 5.18
CA GLY A 57 -4.92 -18.74 5.74
C GLY A 57 -3.65 -18.92 4.88
N LYS A 58 -3.56 -18.25 3.73
CA LYS A 58 -2.38 -18.30 2.85
C LYS A 58 -1.54 -17.04 3.02
N ARG A 59 -0.21 -17.21 3.04
CA ARG A 59 0.75 -16.12 2.92
C ARG A 59 0.78 -15.64 1.46
N ILE A 60 0.64 -14.34 1.27
CA ILE A 60 0.72 -13.64 0.00
C ILE A 60 1.94 -12.73 0.10
N PRO A 61 2.98 -12.97 -0.71
CA PRO A 61 4.16 -12.11 -0.75
C PRO A 61 3.84 -10.72 -1.32
#